data_AF-A0A7X2V4D9-F1
#
_entry.id   AF-A0A7X2V4D9-F1
#
_cell.length_a   1.000
_cell.length_b   1.000
_cell.length_c   1.000
_cell.angle_alpha   90.00
_cell.angle_beta   90.00
_cell.angle_gamma   90.00
#
_symmetry.space_group_name_H-M   'P 1'
#
loop_
_entity.id
_entity.type
_entity.pdbx_description
1 polymer ?
#
loop_
_entity_poly.entity_id
_entity_poly.type
_entity_poly.pdbx_seq_one_letter_code
_entity_poly.pdbx_strand_id
1 'polypeptide(L)' 'MAESLNEIRITIDEDNFVPQQLHPYQLQALKHDYRAIIEENRHDKEKQEAALKTFKRVLNSLGYRIEARITPSA' A
#
# COMPACT_ATOMS: atom_id res chain seq x y z
N MET A 1 8.27 20.66 3.89
CA MET A 1 9.16 19.49 3.84
C MET A 1 8.36 18.38 3.17
N ALA A 2 8.81 17.86 2.04
CA ALA A 2 8.05 16.85 1.29
C ALA A 2 8.23 15.49 1.97
N GLU A 3 7.14 14.85 2.39
CA GLU A 3 7.16 13.48 2.89
C GLU A 3 7.09 12.54 1.68
N SER A 4 8.16 11.75 1.44
CA SER A 4 8.21 10.80 0.32
C SER A 4 8.03 9.38 0.83
N LEU A 5 7.01 8.67 0.34
CA LEU A 5 6.69 7.32 0.78
C LEU A 5 7.65 6.31 0.12
N ASN A 6 8.76 6.03 0.80
CA ASN A 6 9.88 5.30 0.22
C ASN A 6 9.72 3.77 0.22
N GLU A 7 8.93 3.19 1.14
CA GLU A 7 8.87 1.73 1.29
C GLU A 7 7.44 1.21 1.47
N ILE A 8 6.99 0.37 0.52
CA ILE A 8 5.74 -0.39 0.59
C ILE A 8 6.07 -1.86 0.47
N ARG A 9 5.83 -2.58 1.56
CA ARG A 9 5.92 -4.03 1.60
C ARG A 9 4.51 -4.60 1.56
N ILE A 10 4.25 -5.46 0.59
CA ILE A 10 3.04 -6.30 0.54
C ILE A 10 3.52 -7.72 0.80
N THR A 11 3.00 -8.36 1.83
CA THR A 11 3.26 -9.75 2.20
C THR A 11 1.95 -10.54 2.19
N ILE A 12 2.03 -11.85 2.03
CA ILE A 12 0.89 -12.72 2.28
C ILE A 12 0.72 -12.82 3.79
N ASP A 13 -0.53 -12.80 4.26
CA ASP A 13 -0.85 -13.11 5.63
C ASP A 13 -0.95 -14.63 5.75
N GLU A 14 0.09 -15.26 6.30
CA GLU A 14 0.19 -16.73 6.39
C GLU A 14 -0.87 -17.33 7.34
N ASP A 15 -1.45 -16.51 8.23
CA ASP A 15 -2.52 -16.90 9.14
C ASP A 15 -3.92 -16.82 8.50
N ASN A 16 -4.04 -16.25 7.30
CA ASN A 16 -5.30 -16.08 6.59
C ASN A 16 -5.37 -16.92 5.30
N PHE A 17 -6.51 -17.57 5.09
CA PHE A 17 -6.78 -18.28 3.84
C PHE A 17 -6.84 -17.28 2.68
N VAL A 18 -5.90 -17.39 1.74
CA VAL A 18 -5.86 -16.60 0.50
C VAL A 18 -6.66 -17.35 -0.57
N PRO A 19 -7.90 -16.95 -0.89
CA PRO A 19 -8.70 -17.67 -1.88
C PRO A 19 -8.12 -17.58 -3.30
N GLN A 20 -7.34 -16.54 -3.59
CA GLN A 20 -6.68 -16.35 -4.87
C GLN A 20 -5.36 -15.62 -4.70
N GLN A 21 -4.25 -16.30 -4.99
CA GLN A 21 -2.94 -15.67 -5.02
C GLN A 21 -2.82 -14.80 -6.27
N LEU A 22 -2.65 -13.50 -6.08
CA LEU A 22 -2.31 -12.57 -7.14
C LEU A 22 -0.96 -12.95 -7.77
N HIS A 23 -0.88 -12.88 -9.10
CA HIS A 23 0.38 -13.03 -9.80
C HIS A 23 1.36 -11.93 -9.37
N PRO A 24 2.69 -12.21 -9.35
CA PRO A 24 3.70 -11.22 -8.97
C PRO A 24 3.59 -9.88 -9.71
N TYR A 25 3.22 -9.90 -10.99
CA TYR A 25 3.00 -8.68 -11.79
C TYR A 25 1.80 -7.86 -11.31
N GLN A 26 0.73 -8.50 -10.84
CA GLN A 26 -0.43 -7.80 -10.27
C GLN A 26 -0.06 -7.13 -8.94
N LEU A 27 0.75 -7.80 -8.11
CA LEU A 27 1.28 -7.21 -6.88
C LEU A 27 2.19 -6.01 -7.17
N GLN A 28 3.01 -6.09 -8.22
CA GLN A 28 3.87 -4.99 -8.64
C GLN A 28 3.06 -3.79 -9.16
N ALA A 29 2.01 -4.03 -9.95
CA ALA A 29 1.10 -2.99 -10.41
C ALA A 29 0.41 -2.28 -9.23
N LEU A 30 -0.12 -3.04 -8.27
CA LEU A 30 -0.74 -2.48 -7.06
C LEU A 30 0.21 -1.61 -6.24
N LYS A 31 1.49 -2.00 -6.12
CA LYS A 31 2.52 -1.17 -5.47
C LYS A 31 2.76 0.13 -6.23
N HIS A 32 2.79 0.07 -7.55
CA HIS A 32 3.00 1.24 -8.40
C HIS A 32 1.81 2.22 -8.29
N ASP A 33 0.58 1.71 -8.39
CA ASP A 33 -0.64 2.52 -8.31
C ASP A 33 -0.77 3.18 -6.93
N TYR A 34 -0.48 2.44 -5.86
CA TYR A 34 -0.47 3.02 -4.51
C TYR A 34 0.59 4.13 -4.36
N ARG A 35 1.80 3.96 -4.92
CA ARG A 35 2.81 5.03 -4.93
C ARG A 35 2.33 6.28 -5.65
N ALA A 36 1.71 6.12 -6.82
CA ALA A 36 1.19 7.24 -7.59
C ALA A 36 0.12 8.02 -6.81
N ILE A 37 -0.83 7.31 -6.18
CA ILE A 37 -1.88 7.93 -5.36
C ILE A 37 -1.29 8.71 -4.19
N ILE A 38 -0.28 8.16 -3.51
CA ILE A 38 0.33 8.81 -2.36
C ILE A 38 1.12 10.06 -2.78
N GLU A 39 1.85 10.00 -3.90
CA GLU A 39 2.59 11.14 -4.44
C GLU A 39 1.65 12.25 -4.89
N GLU A 40 0.54 11.91 -5.54
CA GLU A 40 -0.50 12.87 -5.94
C GLU A 40 -1.09 13.58 -4.71
N ASN A 41 -1.25 12.85 -3.61
CA ASN A 41 -1.79 13.35 -2.35
C ASN A 41 -0.71 13.79 -1.34
N ARG A 42 0.54 14.02 -1.76
CA ARG A 42 1.67 14.33 -0.86
C ARG A 42 1.49 15.55 0.05
N HIS A 43 0.56 16.44 -0.29
CA HIS A 43 0.27 17.66 0.46
C HIS A 43 -0.98 17.54 1.35
N ASP A 44 -1.67 16.40 1.31
CA ASP A 44 -2.96 16.16 1.96
C ASP A 44 -2.91 14.86 2.78
N LYS A 45 -2.54 15.00 4.06
CA LYS A 45 -2.35 13.87 4.98
C LYS A 45 -3.64 13.06 5.18
N GLU A 46 -4.79 13.72 5.24
CA GLU A 46 -6.08 13.05 5.42
C GLU A 46 -6.39 12.14 4.22
N LYS A 47 -6.10 12.60 2.99
CA LYS A 47 -6.25 11.78 1.79
C LYS A 47 -5.26 10.62 1.73
N GLN A 48 -4.01 10.83 2.16
CA GLN A 48 -3.03 9.75 2.25
C GLN A 48 -3.47 8.65 3.23
N GLU A 49 -3.96 9.04 4.41
CA GLU A 49 -4.48 8.09 5.40
C GLU A 49 -5.72 7.35 4.88
N ALA A 50 -6.63 8.05 4.21
CA ALA A 50 -7.80 7.44 3.58
C ALA A 50 -7.42 6.44 2.47
N ALA A 51 -6.42 6.77 1.65
CA ALA A 51 -5.88 5.90 0.61
C ALA A 51 -5.25 4.64 1.23
N LEU A 52 -4.39 4.80 2.25
CA LEU A 52 -3.77 3.68 2.98
C LEU A 52 -4.82 2.75 3.60
N LYS A 53 -5.83 3.32 4.28
CA LYS A 53 -6.91 2.54 4.91
C LYS A 53 -7.70 1.73 3.88
N THR A 54 -8.00 2.34 2.72
CA THR A 54 -8.72 1.69 1.63
C THR A 54 -7.89 0.57 1.01
N PHE A 55 -6.62 0.84 0.70
CA PHE A 55 -5.71 -0.16 0.13
C PHE A 55 -5.49 -1.35 1.07
N LYS A 56 -5.31 -1.08 2.36
CA LYS A 56 -5.18 -2.11 3.40
C LYS A 56 -6.43 -2.97 3.50
N ARG A 57 -7.63 -2.37 3.43
CA ARG A 57 -8.89 -3.13 3.46
C ARG A 57 -9.01 -4.08 2.27
N VAL A 58 -8.69 -3.61 1.06
CA VAL A 58 -8.75 -4.43 -0.16
C VAL A 58 -7.74 -5.57 -0.10
N LEU A 59 -6.47 -5.28 0.22
CA LEU A 59 -5.43 -6.30 0.30
C LEU A 59 -5.73 -7.33 1.40
N ASN A 60 -6.20 -6.90 2.57
CA ASN A 60 -6.60 -7.80 3.64
C ASN A 60 -7.75 -8.74 3.20
N SER A 61 -8.71 -8.24 2.42
CA SER A 61 -9.80 -9.08 1.89
C SER A 61 -9.33 -10.15 0.90
N LEU A 62 -8.14 -9.95 0.32
CA LEU A 62 -7.46 -10.88 -0.56
C LEU A 62 -6.43 -11.76 0.20
N GLY A 63 -6.31 -11.63 1.52
CA GLY A 63 -5.34 -12.35 2.35
C GLY A 63 -3.91 -11.80 2.27
N TYR A 64 -3.74 -10.54 1.88
CA TYR A 64 -2.46 -9.84 1.86
C TYR A 64 -2.38 -8.78 2.96
N ARG A 65 -1.23 -8.66 3.60
CA ARG A 65 -0.89 -7.58 4.52
C ARG A 65 -0.03 -6.53 3.80
N ILE A 66 -0.31 -5.26 4.05
CA ILE A 66 0.52 -4.14 3.59
C ILE A 66 1.15 -3.42 4.78
N GLU A 67 2.45 -3.19 4.68
CA GLU A 67 3.24 -2.33 5.57
C GLU A 67 3.76 -1.17 4.73
N ALA A 68 3.21 0.02 4.93
CA ALA A 68 3.72 1.25 4.33
C ALA A 68 4.50 2.02 5.39
N ARG A 69 5.79 2.28 5.13
CA ARG A 69 6.62 3.16 5.96
C ARG A 69 6.77 4.50 5.26
N ILE A 70 6.19 5.53 5.86
CA ILE A 70 6.39 6.92 5.46
C ILE A 70 7.57 7.42 6.27
N THR A 71 8.77 7.38 5.68
CA THR A 71 9.92 8.09 6.26
C THR A 71 9.82 9.55 5.85
N PRO A 72 9.87 10.51 6.79
CA PRO A 72 9.99 11.91 6.43
C PRO A 72 11.28 12.09 5.60
N SER A 73 11.18 12.75 4.44
CA SER A 73 12.39 13.06 3.66
C SER A 73 13.28 13.96 4.49
N ALA A 74 14.53 13.55 4.69
CA ALA A 74 15.59 14.40 5.24
C ALA A 74 15.86 15.60 4.33
#